data_AF-A0A3C2CKZ5-F1
#
_entry.id   AF-A0A3C2CKZ5-F1
#
_cell.length_a   1.000
_cell.length_b   1.000
_cell.length_c   1.000
_cell.angle_alpha   90.00
_cell.angle_beta   90.00
_cell.angle_gamma   90.00
#
_symmetry.space_group_name_H-M   'P 1'
#
loop_
_entity.id
_entity.type
_entity.pdbx_description
1 polymer ?
#
loop_
_entity_poly.entity_id
_entity_poly.type
_entity_poly.pdbx_seq_one_letter_code
_entity_poly.pdbx_strand_id
1 'polypeptide(L)'
;NAIYEGEYLLGTSIARPLIAKRLVEIAEETGADAISHGATGKGNDQVRFELGAYALNPNIKIIAPWREWDLGSRKSLLDYAAKHGIPVEMKRGNESPYSMDANLLHISYEGGPLEDPWKEPSTEMWRWTVNPENAPNEATYLDLEFANGDPIGIDDSKMSPAELLAELNRLGGINGIGRTDIVENRYVGMKSRGAYETPGGTILLKAHRAIESITLDRGVAHLKDELMPKYAELIYNGYWFSPEREMLQTAIDHSQRWVNGKVKVKLYKGSIEIVGRESEDTLFDEAIATFEDDAGAYNQADAEGFIRLNALRLRTESLRDLERGGKQGDT
;
A
#
# COMPACT_ATOMS: atom_id res chain seq x y z
N ASN A 1 -1.09 4.88 5.08
CA ASN A 1 -0.62 5.39 3.75
C ASN A 1 0.73 4.82 3.33
N ALA A 2 1.00 3.53 3.53
CA ALA A 2 2.26 2.92 3.09
C ALA A 2 2.17 2.55 1.61
N ILE A 3 3.02 3.14 0.77
CA ILE A 3 3.04 2.89 -0.68
C ILE A 3 4.49 2.70 -1.11
N TYR A 4 4.80 1.56 -1.71
CA TYR A 4 6.13 1.27 -2.22
C TYR A 4 6.32 1.89 -3.61
N GLU A 5 7.42 2.64 -3.77
CA GLU A 5 7.77 3.36 -5.02
C GLU A 5 6.64 4.25 -5.57
N GLY A 6 5.78 4.75 -4.69
CA GLY A 6 4.68 5.65 -5.05
C GLY A 6 3.43 4.97 -5.63
N GLU A 7 3.47 3.66 -5.90
CA GLU A 7 2.40 2.95 -6.61
C GLU A 7 1.89 1.69 -5.89
N TYR A 8 2.77 0.87 -5.29
CA TYR A 8 2.40 -0.46 -4.81
C TYR A 8 1.91 -0.47 -3.36
N LEU A 9 0.70 -0.99 -3.13
CA LEU A 9 0.03 -1.07 -1.82
C LEU A 9 0.40 -2.32 -1.00
N LEU A 10 1.52 -2.97 -1.31
CA LEU A 10 2.16 -3.99 -0.46
C LEU A 10 1.32 -5.26 -0.19
N GLY A 11 0.29 -5.55 -0.97
CA GLY A 11 -0.68 -6.60 -0.65
C GLY A 11 -0.09 -8.01 -0.44
N THR A 12 0.91 -8.40 -1.22
CA THR A 12 1.64 -9.67 -1.06
C THR A 12 2.58 -9.54 0.14
N SER A 13 3.33 -8.43 0.20
CA SER A 13 4.35 -8.18 1.21
C SER A 13 3.81 -8.24 2.64
N ILE A 14 2.65 -7.63 2.91
CA ILE A 14 2.04 -7.55 4.24
C ILE A 14 1.44 -8.89 4.71
N ALA A 15 1.06 -9.76 3.77
CA ALA A 15 0.51 -11.08 4.10
C ALA A 15 1.60 -12.02 4.65
N ARG A 16 2.85 -11.89 4.18
CA ARG A 16 3.93 -12.83 4.50
C ARG A 16 4.31 -12.90 5.97
N PRO A 17 4.46 -11.80 6.73
CA PRO A 17 4.75 -11.89 8.16
C PRO A 17 3.65 -12.60 8.95
N LEU A 18 2.37 -12.44 8.58
CA LEU A 18 1.27 -13.15 9.23
C LEU A 18 1.37 -14.67 8.97
N ILE A 19 1.63 -15.06 7.73
CA ILE A 19 1.77 -16.48 7.38
C ILE A 19 3.01 -17.07 8.06
N ALA A 20 4.15 -16.39 8.02
CA ALA A 20 5.38 -16.82 8.71
C ALA A 20 5.13 -17.01 10.22
N LYS A 21 4.43 -16.06 10.85
CA LYS A 21 4.03 -16.17 12.25
C LYS A 21 3.22 -17.43 12.52
N ARG A 22 2.18 -17.66 11.72
CA ARG A 22 1.34 -18.84 11.93
C ARG A 22 2.08 -20.16 11.66
N LEU A 23 3.01 -20.19 10.70
CA LEU A 23 3.84 -21.36 10.45
C LEU A 23 4.75 -21.69 11.64
N VAL A 24 5.38 -20.68 12.25
CA VAL A 24 6.21 -20.87 13.45
C VAL A 24 5.38 -21.34 14.64
N GLU A 25 4.22 -20.72 14.88
CA GLU A 25 3.30 -21.16 15.94
C GLU A 25 2.88 -22.62 15.77
N ILE A 26 2.53 -23.05 14.54
CA ILE A 26 2.15 -24.44 14.25
C ILE A 26 3.36 -25.38 14.44
N ALA A 27 4.57 -24.96 14.06
CA ALA A 27 5.76 -25.76 14.29
C ALA A 27 5.97 -26.03 15.79
N GLU A 28 5.77 -25.02 16.63
CA GLU A 28 5.82 -25.16 18.09
C GLU A 28 4.68 -26.05 18.63
N GLU A 29 3.44 -25.83 18.19
CA GLU A 29 2.24 -26.61 18.57
C GLU A 29 2.41 -28.11 18.23
N THR A 30 3.08 -28.42 17.13
CA THR A 30 3.25 -29.79 16.62
C THR A 30 4.60 -30.43 16.98
N GLY A 31 5.52 -29.68 17.59
CA GLY A 31 6.87 -30.13 17.88
C GLY A 31 7.75 -30.33 16.64
N ALA A 32 7.41 -29.67 15.52
CA ALA A 32 8.23 -29.68 14.32
C ALA A 32 9.51 -28.85 14.52
N ASP A 33 10.63 -29.33 13.98
CA ASP A 33 11.92 -28.63 14.03
C ASP A 33 12.18 -27.77 12.78
N ALA A 34 11.26 -27.79 11.81
CA ALA A 34 11.39 -27.10 10.54
C ALA A 34 10.06 -26.57 9.99
N ILE A 35 10.15 -25.52 9.19
CA ILE A 35 9.09 -25.06 8.28
C ILE A 35 9.56 -25.15 6.83
N SER A 36 8.63 -25.18 5.88
CA SER A 36 8.95 -25.19 4.45
C SER A 36 8.13 -24.17 3.67
N HIS A 37 8.71 -23.60 2.61
CA HIS A 37 8.00 -22.70 1.70
C HIS A 37 8.33 -22.95 0.23
N GLY A 38 7.36 -22.67 -0.64
CA GLY A 38 7.47 -22.82 -2.10
C GLY A 38 7.93 -21.57 -2.86
N ALA A 39 8.39 -20.52 -2.17
CA ALA A 39 8.89 -19.31 -2.84
C ALA A 39 10.15 -19.60 -3.68
N THR A 40 10.27 -18.97 -4.85
CA THR A 40 11.41 -19.15 -5.76
C THR A 40 12.62 -18.33 -5.30
N GLY A 41 13.82 -18.71 -5.76
CA GLY A 41 15.07 -18.01 -5.48
C GLY A 41 15.20 -16.61 -6.10
N LYS A 42 14.24 -16.14 -6.90
CA LYS A 42 14.26 -14.83 -7.58
C LYS A 42 13.22 -13.84 -7.03
N GLY A 43 12.35 -14.28 -6.12
CA GLY A 43 11.28 -13.47 -5.55
C GLY A 43 11.66 -12.87 -4.20
N ASN A 44 10.95 -11.82 -3.80
CA ASN A 44 11.08 -11.22 -2.46
C ASN A 44 10.49 -12.11 -1.36
N ASP A 45 9.54 -12.98 -1.69
CA ASP A 45 8.81 -13.78 -0.70
C ASP A 45 9.69 -14.75 0.09
N GLN A 46 10.76 -15.29 -0.51
CA GLN A 46 11.73 -16.10 0.24
C GLN A 46 12.34 -15.28 1.40
N VAL A 47 12.71 -14.02 1.14
CA VAL A 47 13.30 -13.13 2.14
C VAL A 47 12.28 -12.84 3.23
N ARG A 48 11.03 -12.53 2.86
CA ARG A 48 9.96 -12.18 3.80
C ARG A 48 9.59 -13.34 4.73
N PHE A 49 9.48 -14.56 4.18
CA PHE A 49 9.21 -15.75 4.98
C PHE A 49 10.34 -16.03 5.96
N GLU A 50 11.58 -16.01 5.47
CA GLU A 50 12.74 -16.43 6.27
C GLU A 50 13.13 -15.41 7.33
N LEU A 51 13.16 -14.11 6.99
CA LEU A 51 13.37 -13.06 7.98
C LEU A 51 12.30 -13.10 9.07
N GLY A 52 11.04 -13.31 8.68
CA GLY A 52 9.94 -13.44 9.64
C GLY A 52 10.08 -14.67 10.53
N ALA A 53 10.43 -15.82 9.96
CA ALA A 53 10.62 -17.05 10.71
C ALA A 53 11.78 -16.93 11.71
N TYR A 54 12.94 -16.43 11.28
CA TYR A 54 14.10 -16.26 12.17
C TYR A 54 13.88 -15.19 13.25
N ALA A 55 13.11 -14.15 12.97
CA ALA A 55 12.76 -13.15 13.98
C ALA A 55 11.86 -13.73 15.09
N LEU A 56 11.02 -14.71 14.77
CA LEU A 56 10.07 -15.32 15.71
C LEU A 56 10.66 -16.55 16.42
N ASN A 57 11.43 -17.37 15.69
CA ASN A 57 12.15 -18.51 16.24
C ASN A 57 13.52 -18.62 15.56
N PRO A 58 14.61 -18.15 16.20
CA PRO A 58 15.94 -18.12 15.58
C PRO A 58 16.54 -19.50 15.31
N ASN A 59 15.98 -20.56 15.91
CA ASN A 59 16.48 -21.93 15.76
C ASN A 59 15.64 -22.77 14.77
N ILE A 60 14.57 -22.22 14.20
CA ILE A 60 13.73 -22.95 13.25
C ILE A 60 14.54 -23.28 11.99
N LYS A 61 14.48 -24.54 11.54
CA LYS A 61 15.08 -24.92 10.25
C LYS A 61 14.14 -24.52 9.12
N ILE A 62 14.71 -24.03 8.04
CA ILE A 62 13.93 -23.67 6.85
C ILE A 62 14.31 -24.61 5.72
N ILE A 63 13.30 -25.26 5.14
CA ILE A 63 13.43 -26.10 3.94
C ILE A 63 12.86 -25.32 2.77
N ALA A 64 13.71 -24.91 1.84
CA ALA A 64 13.33 -24.18 0.63
C ALA A 64 13.60 -25.03 -0.62
N PRO A 65 12.67 -25.89 -1.06
CA PRO A 65 12.90 -26.85 -2.15
C PRO A 65 13.41 -26.23 -3.44
N TRP A 66 12.99 -25.00 -3.78
CA TRP A 66 13.47 -24.30 -4.97
C TRP A 66 14.97 -23.94 -4.97
N ARG A 67 15.61 -23.95 -3.80
CA ARG A 67 17.05 -23.71 -3.65
C ARG A 67 17.84 -24.97 -3.38
N GLU A 68 17.21 -25.98 -2.79
CA GLU A 68 17.87 -27.20 -2.33
C GLU A 68 17.71 -28.39 -3.28
N TRP A 69 16.61 -28.45 -4.05
CA TRP A 69 16.27 -29.63 -4.86
C TRP A 69 16.46 -29.37 -6.35
N ASP A 70 16.71 -30.44 -7.12
CA ASP A 70 16.80 -30.42 -8.58
C ASP A 70 15.42 -30.36 -9.28
N LEU A 71 14.55 -29.45 -8.82
CA LEU A 71 13.21 -29.19 -9.37
C LEU A 71 13.07 -27.73 -9.83
N GLY A 72 14.00 -27.29 -10.68
CA GLY A 72 14.15 -25.88 -11.08
C GLY A 72 13.16 -25.34 -12.13
N SER A 73 12.12 -26.07 -12.52
CA SER A 73 11.15 -25.61 -13.52
C SER A 73 9.75 -26.19 -13.34
N ARG A 74 8.73 -25.51 -13.89
CA ARG A 74 7.37 -26.06 -13.98
C ARG A 74 7.35 -27.42 -14.68
N LYS A 75 8.17 -27.59 -15.73
CA LYS A 75 8.28 -28.86 -16.47
C LYS A 75 8.81 -29.97 -15.57
N SER A 76 9.92 -29.74 -14.85
CA SER A 76 10.48 -30.74 -13.93
C SER A 76 9.51 -31.10 -12.80
N LEU A 77 8.72 -30.13 -12.31
CA LEU A 77 7.66 -30.39 -11.32
C LEU A 77 6.54 -31.29 -11.88
N LEU A 78 6.10 -31.04 -13.11
CA LEU A 78 5.08 -31.87 -13.78
C LEU A 78 5.62 -33.28 -14.07
N ASP A 79 6.87 -33.41 -14.51
CA ASP A 79 7.52 -34.70 -14.74
C ASP A 79 7.67 -35.48 -13.43
N TYR A 80 8.06 -34.79 -12.34
CA TYR A 80 8.13 -35.38 -11.00
C TYR A 80 6.75 -35.86 -10.52
N ALA A 81 5.71 -35.03 -10.68
CA ALA A 81 4.35 -35.39 -10.31
C ALA A 81 3.85 -36.60 -11.10
N ALA A 82 4.05 -36.62 -12.42
CA ALA A 82 3.68 -37.75 -13.28
C ALA A 82 4.43 -39.03 -12.90
N LYS A 83 5.74 -38.94 -12.64
CA LYS A 83 6.57 -40.08 -12.23
C LYS A 83 6.11 -40.70 -10.91
N HIS A 84 5.61 -39.89 -9.97
CA HIS A 84 5.18 -40.34 -8.65
C HIS A 84 3.66 -40.47 -8.49
N GLY A 85 2.90 -40.33 -9.59
CA GLY A 85 1.44 -40.44 -9.55
C GLY A 85 0.74 -39.36 -8.72
N ILE A 86 1.37 -38.19 -8.53
CA ILE A 86 0.77 -37.06 -7.82
C ILE A 86 -0.28 -36.42 -8.75
N PRO A 87 -1.56 -36.40 -8.37
CA PRO A 87 -2.60 -35.79 -9.20
C PRO A 87 -2.37 -34.28 -9.29
N VAL A 88 -2.32 -33.76 -10.52
CA VAL A 88 -2.31 -32.33 -10.80
C VAL A 88 -3.63 -32.02 -11.50
N GLU A 89 -4.48 -31.22 -10.84
CA GLU A 89 -5.88 -30.98 -11.24
C GLU A 89 -6.04 -30.29 -12.61
N MET A 90 -4.96 -29.81 -13.22
CA MET A 90 -5.02 -29.03 -14.47
C MET A 90 -3.99 -29.50 -15.50
N LYS A 91 -4.45 -30.23 -16.52
CA LYS A 91 -3.69 -30.53 -17.76
C LYS A 91 -3.82 -29.35 -18.73
N ARG A 92 -2.71 -28.97 -19.36
CA ARG A 92 -2.54 -27.90 -20.38
C ARG A 92 -3.76 -27.69 -21.30
N GLY A 93 -4.21 -26.43 -21.40
CA GLY A 93 -5.19 -25.97 -22.40
C GLY A 93 -5.93 -24.69 -22.01
N ASN A 94 -6.24 -24.51 -20.72
CA ASN A 94 -7.00 -23.37 -20.16
C ASN A 94 -6.21 -22.59 -19.09
N GLU A 95 -4.87 -22.65 -19.10
CA GLU A 95 -4.06 -21.97 -18.08
C GLU A 95 -3.97 -20.46 -18.37
N SER A 96 -4.16 -19.66 -17.32
CA SER A 96 -3.68 -18.27 -17.32
C SER A 96 -2.17 -18.29 -17.55
N PRO A 97 -1.62 -17.50 -18.49
CA PRO A 97 -0.18 -17.44 -18.70
C PRO A 97 0.56 -16.75 -17.54
N TYR A 98 -0.17 -16.19 -16.58
CA TYR A 98 0.35 -15.39 -15.47
C TYR A 98 0.47 -16.20 -14.17
N SER A 99 1.53 -15.96 -13.40
CA SER A 99 1.61 -16.32 -12.00
C SER A 99 0.74 -15.36 -11.19
N MET A 100 -0.10 -15.89 -10.30
CA MET A 100 -1.03 -15.10 -9.51
C MET A 100 -0.85 -15.37 -8.02
N ASP A 101 -0.96 -14.32 -7.21
CA ASP A 101 -1.02 -14.40 -5.76
C ASP A 101 -2.18 -13.52 -5.29
N ALA A 102 -3.10 -14.10 -4.54
CA ALA A 102 -4.33 -13.44 -4.10
C ALA A 102 -4.50 -13.61 -2.59
N ASN A 103 -4.88 -12.53 -1.93
CA ASN A 103 -5.31 -12.50 -0.53
C ASN A 103 -6.40 -11.44 -0.38
N LEU A 104 -6.94 -11.23 0.82
CA LEU A 104 -8.05 -10.28 1.01
C LEU A 104 -7.73 -8.85 0.56
N LEU A 105 -6.47 -8.41 0.61
CA LEU A 105 -6.11 -7.04 0.23
C LEU A 105 -5.99 -6.87 -1.28
N HIS A 106 -5.42 -7.85 -1.99
CA HIS A 106 -5.16 -7.70 -3.44
C HIS A 106 -5.06 -9.02 -4.19
N ILE A 107 -4.97 -8.91 -5.52
CA ILE A 107 -4.40 -9.95 -6.39
C ILE A 107 -3.26 -9.35 -7.23
N SER A 108 -2.14 -10.07 -7.35
CA SER A 108 -1.02 -9.70 -8.20
C SER A 108 -0.84 -10.67 -9.37
N TYR A 109 -0.30 -10.16 -10.47
CA TYR A 109 -0.03 -10.87 -11.71
C TYR A 109 1.40 -10.62 -12.18
N GLU A 110 2.11 -11.69 -12.50
CA GLU A 110 3.48 -11.62 -12.99
C GLU A 110 3.77 -12.70 -14.04
N GLY A 111 4.86 -12.50 -14.81
CA GLY A 111 5.37 -13.47 -15.77
C GLY A 111 4.62 -13.50 -17.11
N GLY A 112 5.07 -14.37 -18.00
CA GLY A 112 4.44 -14.55 -19.31
C GLY A 112 4.46 -13.25 -20.14
N PRO A 113 3.34 -12.85 -20.78
CA PRO A 113 3.28 -11.63 -21.58
C PRO A 113 3.65 -10.34 -20.86
N LEU A 114 3.51 -10.27 -19.52
CA LEU A 114 3.87 -9.08 -18.73
C LEU A 114 5.38 -8.84 -18.68
N GLU A 115 6.23 -9.85 -18.94
CA GLU A 115 7.69 -9.70 -18.92
C GLU A 115 8.20 -8.67 -19.95
N ASP A 116 7.42 -8.41 -21.00
CA ASP A 116 7.67 -7.32 -21.95
C ASP A 116 6.90 -6.06 -21.51
N PRO A 117 7.57 -5.02 -20.96
CA PRO A 117 6.91 -3.82 -20.47
C PRO A 117 6.21 -2.99 -21.56
N TRP A 118 6.44 -3.29 -22.84
CA TRP A 118 5.74 -2.64 -23.96
C TRP A 118 4.38 -3.28 -24.29
N LYS A 119 4.08 -4.46 -23.74
CA LYS A 119 2.80 -5.14 -23.96
C LYS A 119 1.77 -4.69 -22.94
N GLU A 120 0.64 -4.20 -23.40
CA GLU A 120 -0.50 -3.88 -22.53
C GLU A 120 -1.04 -5.14 -21.82
N PRO A 121 -1.42 -5.06 -20.53
CA PRO A 121 -2.05 -6.18 -19.86
C PRO A 121 -3.39 -6.56 -20.51
N SER A 122 -3.56 -7.84 -20.85
CA SER A 122 -4.79 -8.33 -21.48
C SER A 122 -6.01 -8.16 -20.56
N THR A 123 -7.16 -7.76 -21.11
CA THR A 123 -8.41 -7.57 -20.35
C THR A 123 -8.79 -8.81 -19.50
N GLU A 124 -8.58 -10.01 -20.03
CA GLU A 124 -8.88 -11.30 -19.36
C GLU A 124 -7.94 -11.63 -18.18
N MET A 125 -6.87 -10.85 -17.99
CA MET A 125 -5.96 -11.01 -16.85
C MET A 125 -6.63 -10.55 -15.55
N TRP A 126 -7.32 -9.41 -15.61
CA TRP A 126 -7.95 -8.77 -14.46
C TRP A 126 -9.18 -9.57 -14.00
N ARG A 127 -9.19 -10.01 -12.75
CA ARG A 127 -10.20 -10.94 -12.22
C ARG A 127 -11.15 -10.29 -11.21
N TRP A 128 -10.68 -9.26 -10.50
CA TRP A 128 -11.42 -8.67 -9.39
C TRP A 128 -12.20 -7.42 -9.81
N THR A 129 -11.66 -6.67 -10.76
CA THR A 129 -12.19 -5.37 -11.18
C THR A 129 -12.70 -5.46 -12.60
N VAL A 130 -13.81 -4.80 -12.89
CA VAL A 130 -14.26 -4.61 -14.27
C VAL A 130 -13.32 -3.63 -14.99
N ASN A 131 -13.24 -3.68 -16.32
CA ASN A 131 -12.56 -2.62 -17.06
C ASN A 131 -13.28 -1.29 -16.75
N PRO A 132 -12.57 -0.20 -16.38
CA PRO A 132 -13.18 1.11 -16.12
C PRO A 132 -14.16 1.59 -17.20
N GLU A 133 -13.91 1.25 -18.48
CA GLU A 133 -14.82 1.57 -19.59
C GLU A 133 -16.19 0.89 -19.45
N ASN A 134 -16.20 -0.34 -18.91
CA ASN A 134 -17.38 -1.18 -18.68
C ASN A 134 -18.02 -1.00 -17.30
N ALA A 135 -17.42 -0.22 -16.40
CA ALA A 135 -18.01 0.09 -15.10
C ALA A 135 -19.32 0.90 -15.25
N PRO A 136 -20.24 0.85 -14.27
CA PRO A 136 -21.52 1.55 -14.31
C PRO A 136 -21.41 3.03 -14.71
N ASN A 137 -22.44 3.53 -15.41
CA ASN A 137 -22.54 4.96 -15.76
C ASN A 137 -23.14 5.81 -14.63
N GLU A 138 -23.52 5.19 -13.51
CA GLU A 138 -23.98 5.85 -12.29
C GLU A 138 -22.87 5.79 -11.25
N ALA A 139 -22.57 6.92 -10.61
CA ALA A 139 -21.54 6.98 -9.57
C ALA A 139 -22.02 6.31 -8.29
N THR A 140 -21.15 5.54 -7.66
CA THR A 140 -21.41 4.95 -6.34
C THR A 140 -20.92 5.92 -5.27
N TYR A 141 -21.78 6.26 -4.31
CA TYR A 141 -21.41 7.05 -3.12
C TYR A 141 -21.39 6.15 -1.90
N LEU A 142 -20.44 6.39 -1.01
CA LEU A 142 -20.35 5.71 0.28
C LEU A 142 -19.72 6.63 1.32
N ASP A 143 -20.13 6.50 2.57
CA ASP A 143 -19.53 7.17 3.73
C ASP A 143 -18.64 6.18 4.50
N LEU A 144 -17.33 6.45 4.57
CA LEU A 144 -16.38 5.67 5.38
C LEU A 144 -16.19 6.32 6.73
N GLU A 145 -16.45 5.56 7.80
CA GLU A 145 -16.24 6.02 9.18
C GLU A 145 -14.90 5.52 9.73
N PHE A 146 -14.17 6.41 10.41
CA PHE A 146 -12.88 6.16 11.02
C PHE A 146 -12.92 6.37 12.53
N ALA A 147 -12.19 5.53 13.27
CA ALA A 147 -11.83 5.77 14.66
C ALA A 147 -10.36 5.43 14.89
N ASN A 148 -9.61 6.37 15.47
CA ASN A 148 -8.18 6.27 15.70
C ASN A 148 -7.39 5.85 14.45
N GLY A 149 -7.78 6.36 13.27
CA GLY A 149 -7.17 6.02 11.97
C GLY A 149 -7.68 4.73 11.33
N ASP A 150 -8.35 3.86 12.07
CA ASP A 150 -8.89 2.62 11.52
C ASP A 150 -10.29 2.81 10.93
N PRO A 151 -10.58 2.27 9.73
CA PRO A 151 -11.92 2.27 9.18
C PRO A 151 -12.81 1.28 9.95
N ILE A 152 -13.97 1.73 10.41
CA ILE A 152 -14.86 0.95 11.30
C ILE A 152 -16.26 0.68 10.71
N GLY A 153 -16.60 1.30 9.58
CA GLY A 153 -17.90 1.09 8.93
C GLY A 153 -18.05 1.79 7.59
N ILE A 154 -19.10 1.40 6.87
CA ILE A 154 -19.55 1.97 5.59
C ILE A 154 -21.05 2.29 5.72
N ASP A 155 -21.48 3.48 5.32
CA ASP A 155 -22.90 3.90 5.31
C ASP A 155 -23.62 3.58 6.64
N ASP A 156 -23.04 4.06 7.75
CA ASP A 156 -23.50 3.85 9.13
C ASP A 156 -23.54 2.39 9.62
N SER A 157 -23.09 1.43 8.80
CA SER A 157 -23.00 0.02 9.16
C SER A 157 -21.61 -0.31 9.67
N LYS A 158 -21.49 -0.65 10.95
CA LYS A 158 -20.25 -1.14 11.56
C LYS A 158 -19.86 -2.49 11.00
N MET A 159 -18.57 -2.68 10.71
CA MET A 159 -18.04 -3.90 10.11
C MET A 159 -16.73 -4.30 10.79
N SER A 160 -16.41 -5.59 10.79
CA SER A 160 -15.03 -6.00 11.08
C SER A 160 -14.08 -5.51 9.97
N PRO A 161 -12.77 -5.34 10.25
CA PRO A 161 -11.82 -4.93 9.22
C PRO A 161 -11.83 -5.81 7.95
N ALA A 162 -12.08 -7.12 8.12
CA ALA A 162 -12.12 -8.05 7.01
C ALA A 162 -13.39 -7.89 6.15
N GLU A 163 -14.56 -7.72 6.79
CA GLU A 163 -15.82 -7.46 6.08
C GLU A 163 -15.80 -6.12 5.36
N LEU A 164 -15.25 -5.09 6.01
CA LEU A 164 -15.10 -3.76 5.43
C LEU A 164 -14.22 -3.79 4.18
N LEU A 165 -13.05 -4.44 4.26
CA LEU A 165 -12.15 -4.56 3.12
C LEU A 165 -12.77 -5.39 1.99
N ALA A 166 -13.49 -6.47 2.32
CA ALA A 166 -14.22 -7.27 1.33
C ALA A 166 -15.31 -6.46 0.62
N GLU A 167 -16.05 -5.63 1.35
CA GLU A 167 -17.09 -4.79 0.77
C GLU A 167 -16.50 -3.67 -0.10
N LEU A 168 -15.41 -3.03 0.33
CA LEU A 168 -14.70 -2.07 -0.50
C LEU A 168 -14.07 -2.72 -1.74
N ASN A 169 -13.60 -3.97 -1.64
CA ASN A 169 -13.15 -4.71 -2.81
C ASN A 169 -14.30 -4.97 -3.78
N ARG A 170 -15.49 -5.31 -3.29
CA ARG A 170 -16.68 -5.50 -4.11
C ARG A 170 -17.10 -4.21 -4.82
N LEU A 171 -17.24 -3.11 -4.07
CA LEU A 171 -17.63 -1.80 -4.59
C LEU A 171 -16.59 -1.24 -5.55
N GLY A 172 -15.31 -1.32 -5.19
CA GLY A 172 -14.19 -0.92 -6.04
C GLY A 172 -14.09 -1.78 -7.29
N GLY A 173 -14.31 -3.10 -7.18
CA GLY A 173 -14.33 -4.03 -8.30
C GLY A 173 -15.39 -3.70 -9.34
N ILE A 174 -16.63 -3.43 -8.90
CA ILE A 174 -17.75 -3.00 -9.77
C ILE A 174 -17.45 -1.67 -10.46
N ASN A 175 -16.73 -0.77 -9.78
CA ASN A 175 -16.39 0.56 -10.32
C ASN A 175 -15.05 0.58 -11.08
N GLY A 176 -14.35 -0.55 -11.24
CA GLY A 176 -13.06 -0.64 -11.95
C GLY A 176 -11.88 0.00 -11.23
N ILE A 177 -11.93 0.12 -9.90
CA ILE A 177 -10.94 0.81 -9.06
C ILE A 177 -9.74 -0.09 -8.75
N GLY A 178 -8.55 0.51 -8.71
CA GLY A 178 -7.39 -0.11 -8.05
C GLY A 178 -6.57 -1.05 -8.93
N ARG A 179 -6.64 -0.90 -10.26
CA ARG A 179 -5.69 -1.51 -11.19
C ARG A 179 -4.40 -0.69 -11.24
N THR A 180 -3.27 -1.35 -11.05
CA THR A 180 -1.93 -0.74 -11.15
C THR A 180 -1.03 -1.66 -11.96
N ASP A 181 -0.20 -1.10 -12.84
CA ASP A 181 0.81 -1.81 -13.64
C ASP A 181 2.13 -1.06 -13.50
N ILE A 182 3.13 -1.72 -12.92
CA ILE A 182 4.40 -1.08 -12.55
C ILE A 182 5.60 -1.94 -12.90
N VAL A 183 6.74 -1.28 -13.05
CA VAL A 183 8.06 -1.90 -12.98
C VAL A 183 8.68 -1.55 -11.63
N GLU A 184 8.66 -2.52 -10.72
CA GLU A 184 9.17 -2.37 -9.36
C GLU A 184 10.62 -2.79 -9.20
N ASN A 185 11.29 -2.27 -8.18
CA ASN A 185 12.63 -2.68 -7.78
C ASN A 185 12.56 -3.75 -6.70
N ARG A 186 12.91 -4.99 -7.03
CA ARG A 186 12.96 -6.08 -6.05
C ARG A 186 14.14 -5.91 -5.10
N TYR A 187 13.96 -6.37 -3.87
CA TYR A 187 15.00 -6.33 -2.86
C TYR A 187 16.26 -7.12 -3.27
N VAL A 188 16.06 -8.20 -4.03
CA VAL A 188 17.14 -9.02 -4.60
C VAL A 188 17.88 -8.37 -5.78
N GLY A 189 17.63 -7.09 -6.07
CA GLY A 189 18.43 -6.27 -7.00
C GLY A 189 17.98 -6.27 -8.46
N MET A 190 16.87 -6.94 -8.78
CA MET A 190 16.31 -6.98 -10.15
C MET A 190 15.05 -6.14 -10.27
N LYS A 191 14.79 -5.61 -11.47
CA LYS A 191 13.47 -5.05 -11.80
C LYS A 191 12.51 -6.15 -12.18
N SER A 192 11.25 -5.99 -11.81
CA SER A 192 10.16 -6.89 -12.20
C SER A 192 8.95 -6.06 -12.60
N ARG A 193 8.27 -6.46 -13.67
CA ARG A 193 6.96 -5.88 -13.97
C ARG A 193 5.88 -6.71 -13.27
N GLY A 194 4.99 -6.03 -12.56
CA GLY A 194 3.85 -6.62 -11.88
C GLY A 194 2.61 -5.80 -12.14
N ALA A 195 1.48 -6.48 -12.29
CA ALA A 195 0.16 -5.87 -12.34
C ALA A 195 -0.64 -6.28 -11.10
N TYR A 196 -1.44 -5.36 -10.56
CA TYR A 196 -2.10 -5.53 -9.27
C TYR A 196 -3.54 -5.03 -9.32
N GLU A 197 -4.45 -5.73 -8.65
CA GLU A 197 -5.80 -5.25 -8.33
C GLU A 197 -5.93 -5.13 -6.81
N THR A 198 -5.99 -3.90 -6.31
CA THR A 198 -6.12 -3.59 -4.86
C THR A 198 -7.32 -2.67 -4.59
N PRO A 199 -8.55 -3.02 -5.04
CA PRO A 199 -9.68 -2.08 -5.07
C PRO A 199 -9.98 -1.43 -3.72
N GLY A 200 -10.17 -2.23 -2.67
CA GLY A 200 -10.48 -1.71 -1.34
C GLY A 200 -9.33 -0.94 -0.71
N GLY A 201 -8.09 -1.41 -0.88
CA GLY A 201 -6.91 -0.70 -0.40
C GLY A 201 -6.71 0.67 -1.09
N THR A 202 -7.00 0.77 -2.39
CA THR A 202 -6.92 2.06 -3.11
C THR A 202 -7.97 3.06 -2.61
N ILE A 203 -9.19 2.58 -2.31
CA ILE A 203 -10.25 3.41 -1.71
C ILE A 203 -9.83 3.87 -0.31
N LEU A 204 -9.39 2.95 0.54
CA LEU A 204 -8.94 3.24 1.90
C LEU A 204 -7.77 4.23 1.91
N LEU A 205 -6.81 4.10 1.00
CA LEU A 205 -5.69 5.04 0.93
C LEU A 205 -6.18 6.48 0.69
N LYS A 206 -7.11 6.69 -0.25
CA LYS A 206 -7.64 8.03 -0.52
C LYS A 206 -8.50 8.55 0.64
N ALA A 207 -9.34 7.69 1.21
CA ALA A 207 -10.22 8.07 2.32
C ALA A 207 -9.43 8.37 3.61
N HIS A 208 -8.44 7.55 3.95
CA HIS A 208 -7.58 7.75 5.12
C HIS A 208 -6.80 9.06 5.03
N ARG A 209 -6.20 9.37 3.87
CA ARG A 209 -5.55 10.68 3.65
C ARG A 209 -6.52 11.84 3.77
N ALA A 210 -7.78 11.63 3.38
CA ALA A 210 -8.80 12.66 3.48
C ALA A 210 -9.22 12.95 4.92
N ILE A 211 -9.41 11.94 5.77
CA ILE A 211 -9.74 12.21 7.18
C ILE A 211 -8.55 12.84 7.92
N GLU A 212 -7.33 12.40 7.61
CA GLU A 212 -6.11 12.99 8.18
C GLU A 212 -5.95 14.47 7.83
N SER A 213 -6.39 14.91 6.64
CA SER A 213 -6.20 16.31 6.21
C SER A 213 -6.96 17.33 7.04
N ILE A 214 -7.99 16.90 7.79
CA ILE A 214 -8.74 17.77 8.71
C ILE A 214 -8.44 17.47 10.18
N THR A 215 -7.71 16.40 10.51
CA THR A 215 -7.48 15.97 11.91
C THR A 215 -6.01 16.01 12.34
N LEU A 216 -5.06 16.06 11.39
CA LEU A 216 -3.63 16.16 11.70
C LEU A 216 -3.13 17.59 11.63
N ASP A 217 -2.31 17.96 12.61
CA ASP A 217 -1.46 19.14 12.53
C ASP A 217 -0.56 19.08 11.27
N ARG A 218 -0.27 20.24 10.69
CA ARG A 218 0.56 20.37 9.48
C ARG A 218 1.93 19.72 9.63
N GLY A 219 2.61 19.94 10.76
CA GLY A 219 3.94 19.38 11.01
C GLY A 219 3.90 17.86 11.14
N VAL A 220 2.89 17.33 11.84
CA VAL A 220 2.65 15.88 11.98
C VAL A 220 2.35 15.25 10.62
N ALA A 221 1.48 15.86 9.82
CA ALA A 221 1.12 15.36 8.49
C ALA A 221 2.34 15.29 7.56
N HIS A 222 3.16 16.35 7.52
CA HIS A 222 4.36 16.40 6.69
C HIS A 222 5.42 15.39 7.15
N LEU A 223 5.70 15.31 8.46
CA LEU A 223 6.64 14.33 8.99
C LEU A 223 6.16 12.90 8.70
N LYS A 224 4.86 12.62 8.84
CA LYS A 224 4.30 11.32 8.50
C LYS A 224 4.53 10.99 7.02
N ASP A 225 4.31 11.92 6.11
CA ASP A 225 4.59 11.73 4.67
C ASP A 225 6.08 11.46 4.39
N GLU A 226 7.02 12.03 5.17
CA GLU A 226 8.45 11.70 5.10
C GLU A 226 8.77 10.28 5.59
N LEU A 227 8.02 9.78 6.60
CA LEU A 227 8.23 8.45 7.18
C LEU A 227 7.58 7.31 6.39
N MET A 228 6.47 7.56 5.67
CA MET A 228 5.71 6.53 4.96
C MET A 228 6.52 5.74 3.92
N PRO A 229 7.38 6.36 3.09
CA PRO A 229 8.22 5.62 2.14
C PRO A 229 9.15 4.63 2.85
N LYS A 230 9.74 5.03 3.98
CA LYS A 230 10.62 4.12 4.75
C LYS A 230 9.84 2.97 5.36
N TYR A 231 8.66 3.24 5.91
CA TYR A 231 7.78 2.20 6.45
C TYR A 231 7.37 1.19 5.37
N ALA A 232 7.02 1.67 4.17
CA ALA A 232 6.70 0.82 3.02
C ALA A 232 7.90 -0.02 2.54
N GLU A 233 9.10 0.57 2.49
CA GLU A 233 10.35 -0.12 2.14
C GLU A 233 10.64 -1.28 3.10
N LEU A 234 10.49 -1.07 4.42
CA LEU A 234 10.72 -2.12 5.42
C LEU A 234 9.76 -3.30 5.23
N ILE A 235 8.47 -3.03 5.01
CA ILE A 235 7.47 -4.07 4.72
C ILE A 235 7.81 -4.81 3.43
N TYR A 236 8.12 -4.07 2.36
CA TYR A 236 8.46 -4.65 1.06
C TYR A 236 9.67 -5.59 1.16
N ASN A 237 10.69 -5.19 1.91
CA ASN A 237 11.95 -5.91 2.08
C ASN A 237 11.87 -7.07 3.09
N GLY A 238 10.74 -7.25 3.78
CA GLY A 238 10.53 -8.35 4.73
C GLY A 238 10.94 -8.05 6.18
N TYR A 239 11.26 -6.80 6.50
CA TYR A 239 11.62 -6.33 7.84
C TYR A 239 10.38 -6.00 8.69
N TRP A 240 9.33 -6.82 8.60
CA TRP A 240 8.13 -6.62 9.42
C TRP A 240 8.44 -6.74 10.91
N PHE A 241 9.31 -7.64 11.33
CA PHE A 241 9.64 -7.81 12.76
C PHE A 241 10.88 -7.02 13.19
N SER A 242 11.30 -5.99 12.43
CA SER A 242 12.49 -5.21 12.77
C SER A 242 12.20 -4.11 13.79
N PRO A 243 13.18 -3.75 14.65
CA PRO A 243 13.02 -2.68 15.64
C PRO A 243 12.70 -1.32 15.03
N GLU A 244 13.29 -0.98 13.89
CA GLU A 244 13.02 0.29 13.22
C GLU A 244 11.59 0.38 12.67
N ARG A 245 10.96 -0.73 12.28
CA ARG A 245 9.53 -0.75 11.92
C ARG A 245 8.66 -0.53 13.16
N GLU A 246 9.00 -1.12 14.31
CA GLU A 246 8.30 -0.90 15.59
C GLU A 246 8.36 0.55 16.06
N MET A 247 9.54 1.16 15.93
CA MET A 247 9.74 2.59 16.22
C MET A 247 8.83 3.46 15.34
N LEU A 248 8.77 3.18 14.03
CA LEU A 248 7.89 3.90 13.12
C LEU A 248 6.40 3.64 13.42
N GLN A 249 6.02 2.41 13.77
CA GLN A 249 4.65 2.08 14.16
C GLN A 249 4.19 2.93 15.35
N THR A 250 5.04 3.09 16.36
CA THR A 250 4.72 3.92 17.53
C THR A 250 4.44 5.39 17.14
N ALA A 251 5.22 5.94 16.21
CA ALA A 251 4.97 7.28 15.68
C ALA A 251 3.67 7.36 14.88
N ILE A 252 3.34 6.34 14.10
CA ILE A 252 2.08 6.23 13.34
C ILE A 252 0.91 6.16 14.32
N ASP A 253 0.91 5.24 15.27
CA ASP A 253 -0.17 5.09 16.27
C ASP A 253 -0.39 6.40 17.05
N HIS A 254 0.69 7.10 17.39
CA HIS A 254 0.60 8.42 18.02
C HIS A 254 -0.14 9.43 17.12
N SER A 255 0.17 9.46 15.83
CA SER A 255 -0.48 10.37 14.88
C SER A 255 -1.97 10.09 14.70
N GLN A 256 -2.42 8.85 14.88
CA GLN A 256 -3.80 8.45 14.54
C GLN A 256 -4.84 8.74 15.64
N ARG A 257 -4.45 9.16 16.84
CA ARG A 257 -5.33 9.33 18.02
C ARG A 257 -6.59 10.21 17.80
N TRP A 258 -6.49 11.18 16.91
CA TRP A 258 -7.57 12.13 16.60
C TRP A 258 -8.14 11.95 15.20
N VAL A 259 -7.73 10.90 14.50
CA VAL A 259 -8.19 10.59 13.14
C VAL A 259 -9.53 9.84 13.26
N ASN A 260 -10.56 10.59 13.67
CA ASN A 260 -11.93 10.11 13.86
C ASN A 260 -12.87 10.91 12.95
N GLY A 261 -13.93 10.28 12.45
CA GLY A 261 -14.96 10.98 11.67
C GLY A 261 -15.36 10.22 10.40
N LYS A 262 -15.95 10.93 9.44
CA LYS A 262 -16.48 10.33 8.21
C LYS A 262 -15.90 10.98 6.96
N VAL A 263 -15.74 10.18 5.92
CA VAL A 263 -15.32 10.62 4.59
C VAL A 263 -16.33 10.14 3.56
N LYS A 264 -16.93 11.09 2.83
CA LYS A 264 -17.82 10.78 1.72
C LYS A 264 -17.00 10.57 0.45
N VAL A 265 -17.10 9.38 -0.10
CA VAL A 265 -16.34 8.92 -1.26
C VAL A 265 -17.28 8.69 -2.44
N LYS A 266 -16.86 9.16 -3.62
CA LYS A 266 -17.52 8.90 -4.89
C LYS A 266 -16.62 8.03 -5.76
N LEU A 267 -17.14 6.87 -6.15
CA LEU A 267 -16.50 5.93 -7.06
C LEU A 267 -17.14 6.03 -8.44
N TYR A 268 -16.32 6.17 -9.48
CA TYR A 268 -16.82 6.26 -10.85
C TYR A 268 -15.75 5.86 -11.86
N LYS A 269 -16.01 4.79 -12.63
CA LYS A 269 -15.19 4.35 -13.78
C LYS A 269 -13.67 4.46 -13.56
N GLY A 270 -13.15 3.71 -12.60
CA GLY A 270 -11.71 3.68 -12.27
C GLY A 270 -11.25 4.82 -11.36
N SER A 271 -12.10 5.81 -11.09
CA SER A 271 -11.74 7.01 -10.31
C SER A 271 -12.35 7.01 -8.92
N ILE A 272 -11.58 7.54 -7.97
CA ILE A 272 -12.01 7.85 -6.60
C ILE A 272 -11.91 9.35 -6.39
N GLU A 273 -13.04 9.97 -6.03
CA GLU A 273 -13.18 11.37 -5.68
C GLU A 273 -13.63 11.50 -4.22
N ILE A 274 -12.98 12.37 -3.44
CA ILE A 274 -13.41 12.68 -2.09
C ILE A 274 -14.33 13.89 -2.17
N VAL A 275 -15.59 13.70 -1.81
CA VAL A 275 -16.63 14.73 -1.97
C VAL A 275 -17.07 15.37 -0.64
N GLY A 276 -16.59 14.85 0.49
CA GLY A 276 -16.88 15.42 1.81
C GLY A 276 -16.04 14.78 2.92
N ARG A 277 -15.86 15.50 4.02
CA ARG A 277 -15.19 15.07 5.24
C ARG A 277 -15.86 15.76 6.42
N GLU A 278 -16.02 15.05 7.53
CA GLU A 278 -16.50 15.62 8.78
C GLU A 278 -15.86 14.92 9.97
N SER A 279 -15.58 15.68 11.04
CA SER A 279 -14.98 15.18 12.27
C SER A 279 -15.29 16.12 13.42
N GLU A 280 -15.57 15.57 14.60
CA GLU A 280 -15.62 16.34 15.85
C GLU A 280 -14.22 16.78 16.32
N ASP A 281 -13.17 16.09 15.84
CA ASP A 281 -11.76 16.38 16.12
C ASP A 281 -11.10 17.25 15.03
N THR A 282 -11.90 17.96 14.23
CA THR A 282 -11.39 18.78 13.13
C THR A 282 -10.52 19.94 13.62
N LEU A 283 -9.38 20.13 12.96
CA LEU A 283 -8.50 21.31 13.06
C LEU A 283 -8.84 22.36 12.00
N PHE A 284 -9.76 22.05 11.08
CA PHE A 284 -10.27 23.02 10.11
C PHE A 284 -11.30 23.93 10.77
N ASP A 285 -11.03 25.23 10.77
CA ASP A 285 -11.89 26.28 11.29
C ASP A 285 -12.34 27.20 10.15
N GLU A 286 -13.63 27.16 9.84
CA GLU A 286 -14.25 27.99 8.79
C GLU A 286 -14.09 29.49 9.05
N ALA A 287 -14.13 29.91 10.32
CA ALA A 287 -14.00 31.33 10.68
C ALA A 287 -12.57 31.83 10.45
N ILE A 288 -11.55 30.99 10.62
CA ILE A 288 -10.16 31.36 10.32
C ILE A 288 -9.88 31.34 8.81
N ALA A 289 -10.51 30.42 8.07
CA ALA A 289 -10.23 30.21 6.65
C ALA A 289 -11.06 31.10 5.69
N THR A 290 -12.13 31.72 6.19
CA THR A 290 -13.05 32.52 5.36
C THR A 290 -12.36 33.73 4.72
N PHE A 291 -12.85 34.12 3.54
CA PHE A 291 -12.48 35.39 2.89
C PHE A 291 -13.44 36.54 3.26
N GLU A 292 -14.54 36.22 3.95
CA GLU A 292 -15.48 37.20 4.47
C GLU A 292 -14.97 37.80 5.79
N ASP A 293 -15.74 38.70 6.43
CA ASP A 293 -15.41 39.21 7.76
C ASP A 293 -15.33 38.04 8.77
N ASP A 294 -14.11 37.80 9.27
CA ASP A 294 -13.77 36.73 10.20
C ASP A 294 -13.98 37.14 11.68
N ALA A 295 -14.54 38.34 11.91
CA ALA A 295 -14.72 38.94 13.22
C ALA A 295 -13.41 39.01 14.05
N GLY A 296 -12.26 39.06 13.38
CA GLY A 296 -10.94 39.12 14.00
C GLY A 296 -10.34 37.76 14.36
N ALA A 297 -10.82 36.66 13.76
CA ALA A 297 -10.24 35.32 13.94
C ALA A 297 -8.79 35.23 13.45
N TYR A 298 -8.41 35.99 12.42
CA TYR A 298 -7.06 36.03 11.87
C TYR A 298 -6.52 37.46 11.69
N ASN A 299 -5.46 37.81 12.44
CA ASN A 299 -4.80 39.11 12.29
C ASN A 299 -3.88 39.13 11.05
N GLN A 300 -4.40 39.66 9.94
CA GLN A 300 -3.66 39.74 8.68
C GLN A 300 -2.36 40.57 8.76
N ALA A 301 -2.26 41.52 9.69
CA ALA A 301 -1.05 42.35 9.84
C ALA A 301 0.18 41.55 10.28
N ASP A 302 -0.02 40.44 11.02
CA ASP A 302 1.08 39.60 11.50
C ASP A 302 1.83 38.89 10.35
N ALA A 303 1.17 38.71 9.20
CA ALA A 303 1.75 38.09 8.02
C ALA A 303 2.95 38.86 7.46
N GLU A 304 2.98 40.20 7.56
CA GLU A 304 4.08 41.02 7.05
C GLU A 304 5.40 40.68 7.76
N GLY A 305 5.36 40.62 9.10
CA GLY A 305 6.51 40.26 9.92
C GLY A 305 6.93 38.81 9.68
N PHE A 306 5.97 37.89 9.67
CA PHE A 306 6.20 36.47 9.43
C PHE A 306 6.91 36.21 8.09
N ILE A 307 6.45 36.84 7.00
CA ILE A 307 7.04 36.70 5.67
C ILE A 307 8.46 37.26 5.65
N ARG A 308 8.67 38.47 6.20
CA ARG A 308 9.99 39.11 6.21
C ARG A 308 11.04 38.27 6.95
N LEU A 309 10.65 37.66 8.06
CA LEU A 309 11.55 36.81 8.85
C LEU A 309 11.87 35.50 8.13
N ASN A 310 10.88 34.81 7.56
CA ASN A 310 11.12 33.56 6.81
C ASN A 310 11.92 33.80 5.52
N ALA A 311 11.69 34.93 4.84
CA ALA A 311 12.41 35.30 3.62
C ALA A 311 13.87 35.70 3.88
N LEU A 312 14.27 35.95 5.14
CA LEU A 312 15.60 36.46 5.46
C LEU A 312 16.72 35.61 4.85
N ARG A 313 16.64 34.28 4.99
CA ARG A 313 17.65 33.36 4.44
C ARG A 313 17.76 33.44 2.92
N LEU A 314 16.62 33.62 2.23
CA LEU A 314 16.56 33.72 0.76
C LEU A 314 17.12 35.07 0.29
N ARG A 315 16.80 36.15 1.00
CA ARG A 315 17.32 37.50 0.71
C ARG A 315 18.83 37.56 0.87
N THR A 316 19.39 36.96 1.91
CA THR A 316 20.84 36.92 2.13
C THR A 316 21.57 36.18 1.01
N GLU A 317 21.03 35.04 0.56
CA GLU A 317 21.59 34.30 -0.58
C GLU A 317 21.56 35.12 -1.87
N SER A 318 20.42 35.73 -2.19
CA SER A 318 20.27 36.56 -3.37
C SER A 318 21.23 37.76 -3.39
N LEU A 319 21.44 38.42 -2.24
CA LEU A 319 22.39 39.53 -2.12
C LEU A 319 23.83 39.10 -2.46
N ARG A 320 24.29 37.96 -1.92
CA ARG A 320 25.61 37.38 -2.25
C ARG A 320 25.78 37.18 -3.75
N ASP A 321 24.76 36.63 -4.41
CA ASP A 321 24.84 36.29 -5.84
C ASP A 321 24.86 37.54 -6.73
N LEU A 322 24.09 38.57 -6.36
CA LEU A 322 24.12 39.89 -7.01
C LEU A 322 25.48 40.57 -6.88
N GLU A 323 26.11 40.53 -5.70
CA GLU A 323 27.45 41.09 -5.47
C GLU A 323 28.53 40.39 -6.29
N ARG A 324 28.35 39.10 -6.59
CA ARG A 324 29.30 38.29 -7.38
C ARG A 324 29.05 38.34 -8.89
N GLY A 325 28.15 39.19 -9.36
CA GLY A 325 27.84 39.35 -10.79
C GLY A 325 27.05 38.18 -11.39
N GLY A 326 26.41 37.35 -10.56
CA GLY A 326 25.56 36.26 -11.02
C GLY A 326 24.29 36.79 -11.67
N LYS A 327 24.12 36.55 -12.97
CA LYS A 327 22.80 36.64 -13.61
C LYS A 327 21.98 35.46 -13.09
N GLN A 328 20.89 35.74 -12.35
CA GLN A 328 19.82 34.77 -12.12
C GLN A 328 19.24 34.39 -13.48
N GLY A 329 19.64 33.25 -14.02
CA GLY A 329 18.89 32.54 -15.03
C GLY A 329 18.24 31.36 -14.34
N ASP A 330 16.91 31.31 -14.36
CA ASP A 330 16.18 30.09 -14.02
C ASP A 330 16.55 29.03 -15.08
N THR A 331 17.42 28.10 -14.70
CA THR A 331 17.58 26.79 -15.33
C THR A 331 17.17 25.75 -14.32
#